data_AF-A0A833PQ35-F1
#
_entry.id   AF-A0A833PQ35-F1
#
_cell.length_a   1.000
_cell.length_b   1.000
_cell.length_c   1.000
_cell.angle_alpha   90.00
_cell.angle_beta   90.00
_cell.angle_gamma   90.00
#
_symmetry.space_group_name_H-M   'P 1'
#
loop_
_entity.id
_entity.type
_entity.pdbx_description
1 polymer ?
#
loop_
_entity_poly.entity_id
_entity_poly.type
_entity_poly.pdbx_seq_one_letter_code
_entity_poly.pdbx_strand_id
1 'polypeptide(L)' 'MLLWCTARESAYPFYEMLGFNRDPKPISMQGRDDMRFYLMQRQIEC' A
#
# COMPACT_ATOMS: atom_id res chain seq x y z
N MET A 1 -12.20 6.59 11.19
CA MET A 1 -12.50 5.88 9.92
C MET A 1 -11.25 5.17 9.43
N LEU A 2 -11.39 3.92 8.96
CA LEU A 2 -10.27 3.14 8.40
C LEU A 2 -10.23 3.29 6.88
N LEU A 3 -9.10 3.79 6.36
CA LEU A 3 -8.84 3.90 4.93
C LEU A 3 -7.92 2.78 4.45
N TRP A 4 -8.21 2.25 3.27
CA TRP A 4 -7.41 1.24 2.60
C TRP A 4 -7.01 1.69 1.20
N CYS A 5 -5.80 1.34 0.77
CA CYS A 5 -5.39 1.45 -0.63
C CYS A 5 -4.38 0.36 -0.98
N THR A 6 -4.20 0.14 -2.29
CA THR A 6 -3.06 -0.61 -2.82
C THR A 6 -2.11 0.37 -3.49
N ALA A 7 -0.85 0.36 -3.08
CA ALA A 7 0.19 1.21 -3.67
C ALA A 7 1.22 0.35 -4.40
N ARG A 8 1.67 0.80 -5.58
CA ARG A 8 2.80 0.16 -6.28
C ARG A 8 4.08 0.27 -5.45
N GLU A 9 5.01 -0.66 -5.62
CA GLU A 9 6.32 -0.66 -4.93
C GLU A 9 7.07 0.68 -5.07
N SER A 10 6.98 1.34 -6.23
CA SER A 10 7.59 2.65 -6.45
C SER A 10 6.87 3.83 -5.78
N ALA A 11 5.63 3.63 -5.31
CA ALA A 11 4.77 4.69 -4.80
C ALA A 11 4.48 4.56 -3.29
N TYR A 12 4.63 3.39 -2.67
CA TYR A 12 4.32 3.21 -1.24
C TYR A 12 5.01 4.21 -0.30
N PRO A 13 6.27 4.68 -0.54
CA PRO A 13 6.90 5.65 0.36
C PRO A 13 6.12 6.97 0.43
N PHE A 14 5.45 7.36 -0.66
CA PHE A 14 4.57 8.54 -0.66
C PHE A 14 3.38 8.36 0.30
N TYR A 15 2.77 7.18 0.31
CA TYR A 15 1.66 6.88 1.21
C TYR A 15 2.11 6.72 2.67
N GLU A 16 3.33 6.22 2.92
CA GLU A 16 3.93 6.23 4.27
C GLU A 16 4.08 7.66 4.81
N MET A 17 4.50 8.63 3.98
CA MET A 17 4.52 10.05 4.36
C MET A 17 3.13 10.60 4.67
N LEU A 18 2.09 10.08 4.04
CA LEU A 18 0.68 10.40 4.35
C LEU A 18 0.14 9.63 5.56
N GLY A 19 0.98 8.88 6.29
CA GLY A 19 0.60 8.16 7.50
C GLY A 19 -0.07 6.81 7.27
N PHE A 20 0.04 6.24 6.07
CA PHE A 20 -0.39 4.86 5.84
C PHE A 20 0.68 3.88 6.30
N ASN A 21 0.24 2.78 6.92
CA ASN A 21 1.08 1.64 7.25
C ASN A 21 0.97 0.59 6.15
N ARG A 22 2.10 -0.01 5.80
CA ARG A 22 2.23 -1.01 4.74
C ARG A 22 2.20 -2.42 5.30
N ASP A 23 1.47 -3.33 4.66
CA ASP A 23 1.63 -4.75 4.95
C ASP A 23 3.00 -5.26 4.48
N PRO A 24 3.65 -6.13 5.25
CA PRO A 24 5.02 -6.54 4.98
C PRO A 24 5.13 -7.36 3.69
N LYS A 25 4.07 -8.08 3.30
CA LYS A 25 4.05 -8.97 2.15
C LYS A 25 3.52 -8.24 0.91
N PRO A 26 4.33 -8.05 -0.14
CA PRO A 26 3.83 -7.51 -1.41
C PRO A 26 2.92 -8.52 -2.10
N ILE A 27 2.01 -8.00 -2.92
CA ILE A 27 1.17 -8.75 -3.85
C ILE A 27 1.62 -8.46 -5.28
N SER A 28 1.63 -9.49 -6.12
CA SER A 28 1.88 -9.38 -7.56
C SER A 28 0.61 -9.71 -8.32
N MET A 29 0.44 -9.12 -9.50
CA MET A 29 -0.63 -9.51 -10.41
C MET A 29 -0.25 -10.82 -11.10
N GLN A 30 -1.23 -11.70 -11.31
CA GLN A 30 -1.00 -12.96 -12.01
C GLN A 30 -0.42 -12.70 -13.42
N GLY A 31 0.76 -13.24 -13.68
CA GLY A 31 1.46 -13.06 -14.96
C GLY A 31 2.20 -11.72 -15.11
N ARG A 32 2.27 -10.89 -14.06
CA ARG A 32 3.08 -9.66 -14.00
C ARG A 32 3.85 -9.57 -12.69
N ASP A 33 4.82 -10.44 -12.54
CA ASP A 33 5.67 -10.52 -11.34
C ASP A 33 6.62 -9.32 -11.19
N ASP A 34 6.78 -8.53 -12.26
CA ASP A 34 7.48 -7.25 -12.30
C ASP A 34 6.69 -6.11 -11.62
N MET A 35 5.39 -6.31 -11.42
CA MET A 35 4.51 -5.32 -10.79
C MET A 35 4.13 -5.77 -9.38
N ARG A 36 4.87 -5.22 -8.40
CA ARG A 36 4.57 -5.41 -6.98
C ARG A 36 3.74 -4.26 -6.43
N PHE A 37 2.82 -4.61 -5.56
CA PHE A 37 1.97 -3.70 -4.81
C PHE A 37 1.99 -4.05 -3.34
N TYR A 38 1.60 -3.10 -2.51
CA TYR A 38 1.39 -3.29 -1.09
C TYR A 38 -0.02 -2.88 -0.71
N LEU A 39 -0.65 -3.69 0.14
CA LEU A 39 -1.83 -3.26 0.86
C LEU A 39 -1.39 -2.26 1.93
N MET A 40 -2.08 -1.13 2.04
CA MET A 40 -1.77 -0.08 2.98
C MET A 40 -3.02 0.42 3.68
N GLN A 41 -2.89 0.78 4.96
CA GLN A 41 -4.00 1.22 5.80
C GLN A 41 -3.67 2.44 6.65
N ARG A 42 -4.66 3.30 6.89
CA ARG A 42 -4.56 4.44 7.80
C ARG A 42 -5.83 4.59 8.62
N GLN A 43 -5.66 4.75 9.94
CA GLN A 43 -6.73 5.20 10.82
C GLN A 43 -6.74 6.73 10.83
N ILE A 44 -7.92 7.32 10.63
CA ILE A 44 -8.14 8.76 10.77
C ILE A 44 -9.23 9.01 11.80
N GLU A 45 -9.01 9.98 12.67
CA GLU A 45 -10.03 10.47 13.60
C GLU A 45 -10.99 11.40 12.84
N CYS A 46 -12.28 11.32 13.16
CA CYS A 46 -13.32 12.17 12.57
C CYS A 46 -13.71 13.26 13.57
#